data_AF-A0A7X7PGU6-F1
#
_entry.id   AF-A0A7X7PGU6-F1
#
_cell.length_a   1.000
_cell.length_b   1.000
_cell.length_c   1.000
_cell.angle_alpha   90.00
_cell.angle_beta   90.00
_cell.angle_gamma   90.00
#
_symmetry.space_group_name_H-M   'P 1'
#
loop_
_entity.id
_entity.type
_entity.pdbx_description
1 polymer ?
#
loop_
_entity_poly.entity_id
_entity_poly.type
_entity_poly.pdbx_seq_one_letter_code
_entity_poly.pdbx_strand_id
1 'polypeptide(L)'
;MSTPQPPRRLHPEVLLARRRARLERLLQSPLVPPRPSGLSEDRRTFLREEAEELYWNELEWEKLTEEEMSQGGSELVELAFPGFLAFIDGLLLKKATADSKVPATPRPEVVEDVLLFLATRYLELLPATDDEARLEREMVERLIDLVLYRLHGISVDAASRLELAGRDD
;
A
#
# COMPACT_ATOMS: atom_id res chain seq x y z
N MET A 1 19.35 -30.49 -25.09
CA MET A 1 18.97 -30.53 -23.67
C MET A 1 18.56 -29.13 -23.29
N SER A 2 17.26 -28.87 -23.17
CA SER A 2 16.75 -27.55 -22.77
C SER A 2 16.96 -27.39 -21.28
N THR A 3 17.74 -26.41 -20.87
CA THR A 3 17.88 -26.00 -19.47
C THR A 3 16.49 -25.60 -18.94
N PRO A 4 16.04 -26.14 -17.79
CA PRO A 4 14.79 -25.69 -17.19
C PRO A 4 14.95 -24.22 -16.83
N GLN A 5 14.08 -23.38 -17.40
CA GLN A 5 14.00 -21.96 -17.07
C GLN A 5 13.66 -21.87 -15.56
N PRO A 6 14.41 -21.09 -14.76
CA PRO A 6 14.10 -20.96 -13.34
C PRO A 6 12.65 -20.46 -13.20
N PRO A 7 11.91 -20.94 -12.18
CA PRO A 7 10.54 -20.48 -11.95
C PRO A 7 10.57 -18.95 -11.88
N ARG A 8 9.73 -18.30 -12.69
CA ARG A 8 9.61 -16.84 -12.71
C ARG A 8 9.22 -16.38 -11.31
N ARG A 9 10.21 -15.93 -10.51
CA ARG A 9 9.93 -15.28 -9.23
C ARG A 9 9.11 -14.04 -9.55
N LEU A 10 7.94 -13.94 -8.93
CA LEU A 10 7.17 -12.71 -8.98
C LEU A 10 8.04 -11.62 -8.35
N HIS A 11 8.20 -10.51 -9.05
CA HIS A 11 8.99 -9.37 -8.58
C HIS A 11 8.03 -8.32 -8.02
N PRO A 12 8.27 -7.76 -6.82
CA PRO A 12 7.40 -6.76 -6.20
C PRO A 12 7.03 -5.60 -7.16
N GLU A 13 8.00 -5.09 -7.91
CA GLU A 13 7.85 -4.02 -8.90
C GLU A 13 6.91 -4.43 -10.04
N VAL A 14 6.94 -5.70 -10.46
CA VAL A 14 6.02 -6.22 -11.48
C VAL A 14 4.59 -6.30 -10.93
N LEU A 15 4.42 -6.68 -9.67
CA LEU A 15 3.12 -6.67 -9.00
C LEU A 15 2.56 -5.24 -8.92
N LEU A 16 3.38 -4.28 -8.46
CA LEU A 16 2.98 -2.87 -8.38
C LEU A 16 2.67 -2.28 -9.75
N ALA A 17 3.49 -2.55 -10.77
CA ALA A 17 3.25 -2.09 -12.14
C ALA A 17 1.92 -2.63 -12.68
N ARG A 18 1.58 -3.90 -12.42
CA ARG A 18 0.30 -4.49 -12.81
C ARG A 18 -0.89 -3.85 -12.08
N ARG A 19 -0.76 -3.59 -10.78
CA ARG A 19 -1.79 -2.89 -10.00
C ARG A 19 -2.02 -1.48 -10.51
N ARG A 20 -0.96 -0.71 -10.77
CA ARG A 20 -1.05 0.62 -11.39
C ARG A 20 -1.73 0.57 -12.75
N ALA A 21 -1.31 -0.34 -13.63
CA ALA A 21 -1.93 -0.50 -14.95
C ALA A 21 -3.42 -0.91 -14.88
N ARG A 22 -3.85 -1.60 -13.82
CA ARG A 22 -5.28 -1.84 -13.56
C ARG A 22 -5.99 -0.55 -13.17
N LEU A 23 -5.42 0.22 -12.25
CA LEU A 23 -5.98 1.50 -11.82
C LEU A 23 -6.04 2.53 -12.95
N GLU A 24 -5.00 2.65 -13.77
CA GLU A 24 -4.98 3.52 -14.96
C GLU A 24 -6.14 3.21 -15.91
N ARG A 25 -6.41 1.92 -16.13
CA ARG A 25 -7.53 1.47 -16.98
C ARG A 25 -8.87 1.84 -16.36
N LEU A 26 -9.04 1.60 -15.06
CA LEU A 26 -10.28 1.94 -14.35
C LEU A 26 -10.54 3.46 -14.32
N LEU A 27 -9.50 4.26 -14.16
CA LEU A 27 -9.57 5.72 -14.08
C LEU A 27 -9.55 6.40 -15.45
N GLN A 28 -9.28 5.65 -16.52
CA GLN A 28 -9.07 6.18 -17.87
C GLN A 28 -8.04 7.32 -17.93
N SER A 29 -7.05 7.29 -17.03
CA SER A 29 -6.06 8.35 -16.85
C SER A 29 -4.71 7.75 -16.44
N PRO A 30 -3.58 8.23 -16.99
CA PRO A 30 -2.26 7.74 -16.62
C PRO A 30 -1.92 8.10 -15.16
N LEU A 31 -1.35 7.14 -14.45
CA LEU A 31 -0.85 7.33 -13.09
C LEU A 31 0.61 7.76 -13.16
N VAL A 32 0.82 9.07 -13.29
CA VAL A 32 2.16 9.64 -13.34
C VAL A 32 2.86 9.44 -12.00
N PRO A 33 4.06 8.81 -11.98
CA PRO A 33 4.86 8.71 -10.77
C PRO A 33 5.16 10.11 -10.21
N PRO A 34 4.89 10.36 -8.92
CA PRO A 34 5.17 11.65 -8.32
C PRO A 34 6.67 11.97 -8.33
N ARG A 35 7.01 13.24 -8.52
CA ARG A 35 8.42 13.67 -8.60
C ARG A 35 9.08 13.53 -7.23
N PRO A 36 10.31 12.97 -7.16
CA PRO A 36 11.04 12.87 -5.90
C PRO A 36 11.36 14.25 -5.33
N SER A 37 11.35 14.35 -4.00
CA SER A 37 11.62 15.58 -3.26
C SER A 37 13.11 15.94 -3.17
N GLY A 38 14.00 14.99 -3.49
CA GLY A 38 15.44 15.13 -3.33
C GLY A 38 15.93 14.79 -1.91
N LEU A 39 15.16 13.99 -1.17
CA LEU A 39 15.51 13.51 0.16
C LEU A 39 16.82 12.71 0.14
N SER A 40 17.64 12.83 1.18
CA SER A 40 18.83 11.98 1.32
C SER A 40 18.44 10.52 1.53
N GLU A 41 19.32 9.61 1.10
CA GLU A 41 19.12 8.17 1.23
C GLU A 41 18.92 7.75 2.70
N ASP A 42 19.77 8.21 3.62
CA ASP A 42 19.63 7.90 5.05
C ASP A 42 18.26 8.29 5.61
N ARG A 43 17.75 9.48 5.21
CA ARG A 43 16.46 9.95 5.69
C ARG A 43 15.31 9.21 5.02
N ARG A 44 15.48 8.81 3.76
CA ARG A 44 14.53 7.98 3.02
C ARG A 44 14.39 6.61 3.68
N THR A 45 15.51 5.96 3.98
CA THR A 45 15.58 4.68 4.69
C THR A 45 14.93 4.76 6.07
N PHE A 46 15.29 5.78 6.87
CA PHE A 46 14.69 6.00 8.18
C PHE A 46 13.15 6.10 8.11
N LEU A 47 12.60 6.90 7.20
CA LEU A 47 11.15 7.07 7.11
C LEU A 47 10.42 5.83 6.60
N ARG A 48 11.07 5.05 5.74
CA ARG A 48 10.56 3.74 5.31
C ARG A 48 10.50 2.79 6.51
N GLU A 49 11.55 2.72 7.31
CA GLU A 49 11.62 1.86 8.50
C GLU A 49 10.54 2.23 9.53
N GLU A 50 10.30 3.52 9.75
CA GLU A 50 9.19 3.97 10.62
C GLU A 50 7.82 3.50 10.12
N ALA A 51 7.60 3.49 8.80
CA ALA A 51 6.36 2.94 8.22
C ALA A 51 6.25 1.43 8.41
N GLU A 52 7.36 0.71 8.29
CA GLU A 52 7.43 -0.74 8.52
C GLU A 52 7.14 -1.07 9.98
N GLU A 53 7.72 -0.32 10.93
CA GLU A 53 7.44 -0.47 12.36
C GLU A 53 5.95 -0.23 12.67
N LEU A 54 5.34 0.81 12.12
CA LEU A 54 3.89 1.05 12.27
C LEU A 54 3.06 -0.12 11.73
N TYR A 55 3.39 -0.62 10.54
CA TYR A 55 2.72 -1.80 9.97
C TYR A 55 2.82 -3.01 10.89
N TRP A 56 4.01 -3.34 11.40
CA TRP A 56 4.19 -4.51 12.27
C TRP A 56 3.45 -4.36 13.59
N ASN A 57 3.53 -3.18 14.20
CA ASN A 57 2.84 -2.89 15.45
C ASN A 57 1.33 -3.06 15.28
N GLU A 58 0.73 -2.42 14.28
CA GLU A 58 -0.72 -2.47 14.06
C GLU A 58 -1.20 -3.86 13.66
N LEU A 59 -0.42 -4.58 12.85
CA LEU A 59 -0.71 -5.98 12.53
C LEU A 59 -0.69 -6.88 13.78
N GLU A 60 0.25 -6.68 14.70
CA GLU A 60 0.31 -7.44 15.95
C GLU A 60 -0.91 -7.16 16.83
N TRP A 61 -1.36 -5.90 16.91
CA TRP A 61 -2.56 -5.52 17.66
C TRP A 61 -3.84 -6.15 17.09
N GLU A 62 -3.99 -6.18 15.76
CA GLU A 62 -5.16 -6.76 15.09
C GLU A 62 -5.20 -8.29 15.14
N LYS A 63 -4.04 -8.96 15.15
CA LYS A 63 -3.96 -10.41 15.38
C LYS A 63 -4.48 -10.82 16.76
N LEU A 64 -4.58 -9.91 17.72
CA LEU A 64 -5.15 -10.17 19.05
C LEU A 64 -6.69 -10.16 19.05
N THR A 65 -7.36 -9.71 17.97
CA THR A 65 -8.83 -9.62 17.87
C THR A 65 -9.39 -10.41 16.67
N GLU A 66 -9.10 -11.72 16.59
CA GLU A 66 -9.64 -12.66 15.57
C GLU A 66 -11.17 -12.55 15.35
N GLU A 67 -11.94 -12.12 16.36
CA GLU A 67 -13.40 -11.96 16.28
C GLU A 67 -13.85 -10.86 15.30
N GLU A 68 -13.13 -9.74 15.19
CA GLU A 68 -13.54 -8.59 14.36
C GLU A 68 -13.38 -8.89 12.86
N MET A 69 -12.32 -9.63 12.50
CA MET A 69 -12.04 -10.01 11.12
C MET A 69 -13.03 -11.03 10.54
N SER A 70 -13.72 -11.79 11.39
CA SER A 70 -14.77 -12.72 10.95
C SER A 70 -16.05 -12.01 10.45
N GLN A 71 -16.24 -10.73 10.77
CA GLN A 71 -17.49 -10.01 10.51
C GLN A 71 -17.39 -8.81 9.53
N GLY A 72 -16.19 -8.32 9.19
CA GLY A 72 -16.07 -7.02 8.49
C GLY A 72 -15.21 -6.93 7.22
N GLY A 73 -14.54 -8.00 6.76
CA GLY A 73 -13.84 -8.00 5.46
C GLY A 73 -12.86 -6.83 5.23
N SER A 74 -12.59 -6.50 3.96
CA SER A 74 -11.60 -5.49 3.52
C SER A 74 -11.86 -4.06 4.00
N GLU A 75 -13.04 -3.77 4.56
CA GLU A 75 -13.43 -2.45 5.07
C GLU A 75 -12.81 -2.17 6.46
N LEU A 76 -12.41 -3.23 7.17
CA LEU A 76 -11.70 -3.12 8.46
C LEU A 76 -10.25 -2.68 8.33
N VAL A 77 -9.63 -2.81 7.15
CA VAL A 77 -8.19 -2.53 6.99
C VAL A 77 -7.85 -1.07 7.27
N GLU A 78 -8.76 -0.14 7.00
CA GLU A 78 -8.55 1.28 7.33
C GLU A 78 -8.66 1.57 8.83
N LEU A 79 -9.42 0.73 9.56
CA LEU A 79 -9.55 0.79 11.02
C LEU A 79 -8.43 0.06 11.74
N ALA A 80 -7.90 -0.99 11.11
CA ALA A 80 -6.78 -1.81 11.57
C ALA A 80 -5.43 -1.11 11.47
N PHE A 81 -5.25 -0.25 10.46
CA PHE A 81 -3.97 0.43 10.20
C PHE A 81 -4.06 1.97 10.26
N PRO A 82 -4.65 2.57 11.32
CA PRO A 82 -4.97 3.99 11.34
C PRO A 82 -3.70 4.86 11.41
N GLY A 83 -2.71 4.47 12.21
CA GLY A 83 -1.44 5.15 12.38
C GLY A 83 -0.54 5.00 11.16
N PHE A 84 -0.46 3.81 10.57
CA PHE A 84 0.23 3.60 9.30
C PHE A 84 -0.34 4.48 8.19
N LEU A 85 -1.66 4.48 8.00
CA LEU A 85 -2.29 5.28 6.95
C LEU A 85 -2.16 6.79 7.20
N ALA A 86 -2.28 7.24 8.45
CA ALA A 86 -2.03 8.63 8.82
C ALA A 86 -0.57 9.06 8.54
N PHE A 87 0.39 8.17 8.76
CA PHE A 87 1.79 8.41 8.42
C PHE A 87 1.99 8.57 6.91
N ILE A 88 1.38 7.72 6.09
CA ILE A 88 1.38 7.85 4.62
C ILE A 88 0.78 9.19 4.18
N ASP A 89 -0.35 9.59 4.76
CA ASP A 89 -0.97 10.88 4.45
C ASP A 89 -0.05 12.06 4.83
N GLY A 90 0.67 11.95 5.95
CA GLY A 90 1.70 12.91 6.36
C GLY A 90 2.87 13.02 5.39
N LEU A 91 3.32 11.90 4.81
CA LEU A 91 4.36 11.88 3.77
C LEU A 91 3.89 12.53 2.47
N LEU A 92 2.60 12.53 2.18
CA LEU A 92 2.03 13.06 0.94
C LEU A 92 1.44 14.46 1.09
N LEU A 93 1.55 15.06 2.28
CA LEU A 93 0.95 16.34 2.58
C LEU A 93 1.48 17.43 1.63
N LYS A 94 0.56 18.07 0.90
CA LYS A 94 0.87 19.14 -0.07
C LYS A 94 0.69 20.55 0.50
N LYS A 95 -0.06 20.69 1.60
CA LYS A 95 -0.33 21.98 2.25
C LYS A 95 -0.13 21.83 3.74
N ALA A 96 0.61 22.76 4.33
CA ALA A 96 0.73 22.83 5.77
C ALA A 96 -0.63 23.24 6.38
N THR A 97 -0.95 22.74 7.57
CA THR A 97 -2.10 23.22 8.33
C THR A 97 -1.90 24.71 8.67
N ALA A 98 -3.00 25.44 8.85
CA ALA A 98 -2.96 26.91 9.05
C ALA A 98 -2.05 27.35 10.20
N ASP A 99 -1.84 26.49 11.20
CA ASP A 99 -1.04 26.76 12.40
C ASP A 99 0.43 26.29 12.29
N SER A 100 0.82 25.63 11.20
CA SER A 100 2.18 25.13 11.02
C SER A 100 3.12 26.20 10.48
N LYS A 101 4.26 26.39 11.16
CA LYS A 101 5.34 27.29 10.73
C LYS A 101 6.25 26.69 9.65
N VAL A 102 6.07 25.41 9.32
CA VAL A 102 6.90 24.67 8.37
C VAL A 102 6.07 24.31 7.13
N PRO A 103 6.56 24.57 5.91
CA PRO A 103 5.85 24.20 4.70
C PRO A 103 5.73 22.68 4.59
N ALA A 104 4.63 22.22 4.02
CA ALA A 104 4.48 20.81 3.71
C ALA A 104 5.50 20.41 2.64
N THR A 105 6.26 19.36 2.93
CA THR A 105 7.31 18.85 2.04
C THR A 105 6.96 17.40 1.71
N PRO A 106 6.19 17.15 0.63
CA PRO A 106 5.77 15.81 0.28
C PRO A 106 6.99 14.95 -0.08
N ARG A 107 6.98 13.68 0.31
CA ARG A 107 8.04 12.68 0.17
C ARG A 107 7.50 11.43 -0.55
N PRO A 108 7.02 11.57 -1.79
CA PRO A 108 6.45 10.46 -2.55
C PRO A 108 7.42 9.28 -2.72
N GLU A 109 8.72 9.55 -2.81
CA GLU A 109 9.74 8.51 -2.97
C GLU A 109 9.83 7.55 -1.79
N VAL A 110 9.42 7.98 -0.58
CA VAL A 110 9.33 7.11 0.60
C VAL A 110 8.10 6.21 0.48
N VAL A 111 6.97 6.76 0.02
CA VAL A 111 5.74 5.98 -0.18
C VAL A 111 5.92 4.91 -1.26
N GLU A 112 6.71 5.19 -2.29
CA GLU A 112 7.14 4.20 -3.28
C GLU A 112 7.93 3.04 -2.64
N ASP A 113 8.84 3.31 -1.69
CA ASP A 113 9.57 2.26 -0.98
C ASP A 113 8.65 1.46 -0.05
N VAL A 114 7.69 2.12 0.59
CA VAL A 114 6.69 1.43 1.42
C VAL A 114 5.80 0.51 0.56
N LEU A 115 5.40 0.95 -0.63
CA LEU A 115 4.70 0.08 -1.58
C LEU A 115 5.55 -1.14 -1.97
N LEU A 116 6.86 -0.95 -2.13
CA LEU A 116 7.78 -2.05 -2.43
C LEU A 116 7.87 -3.05 -1.26
N PHE A 117 7.93 -2.55 -0.03
CA PHE A 117 7.86 -3.36 1.18
C PHE A 117 6.56 -4.17 1.23
N LEU A 118 5.40 -3.53 1.09
CA LEU A 118 4.10 -4.21 1.14
C LEU A 118 3.96 -5.26 0.02
N ALA A 119 4.41 -4.93 -1.19
CA ALA A 119 4.40 -5.88 -2.31
C ALA A 119 5.33 -7.07 -2.05
N THR A 120 6.48 -6.85 -1.42
CA THR A 120 7.40 -7.92 -0.98
C THR A 120 6.71 -8.82 0.03
N ARG A 121 6.09 -8.22 1.07
CA ARG A 121 5.37 -8.97 2.10
C ARG A 121 4.23 -9.80 1.54
N TYR A 122 3.43 -9.24 0.63
CA TYR A 122 2.37 -9.98 -0.06
C TYR A 122 2.92 -11.23 -0.77
N LEU A 123 4.04 -11.09 -1.48
CA LEU A 123 4.66 -12.20 -2.20
C LEU A 123 5.25 -13.26 -1.26
N GLU A 124 5.77 -12.87 -0.10
CA GLU A 124 6.23 -13.78 0.96
C GLU A 124 5.07 -14.59 1.55
N LEU A 125 3.88 -14.00 1.65
CA LEU A 125 2.67 -14.64 2.16
C LEU A 125 1.96 -15.52 1.12
N LEU A 126 2.28 -15.44 -0.17
CA LEU A 126 1.61 -16.22 -1.23
C LEU A 126 1.68 -17.75 -1.04
N PRO A 127 2.83 -18.35 -0.66
CA PRO A 127 2.93 -19.80 -0.50
C PRO A 127 2.19 -20.33 0.75
N ALA A 128 1.88 -19.47 1.70
CA ALA A 128 1.25 -19.84 2.96
C ALA A 128 -0.27 -20.08 2.79
N THR A 129 -0.75 -21.14 3.42
CA THR A 129 -2.14 -21.62 3.28
C THR A 129 -2.91 -21.60 4.58
N ASP A 130 -2.27 -21.33 5.71
CA ASP A 130 -2.94 -21.14 6.99
C ASP A 130 -3.82 -19.88 6.96
N ASP A 131 -4.82 -19.86 7.83
CA ASP A 131 -5.85 -18.83 7.84
C ASP A 131 -5.25 -17.47 8.25
N GLU A 132 -4.28 -17.44 9.16
CA GLU A 132 -3.59 -16.23 9.60
C GLU A 132 -2.83 -15.58 8.44
N ALA A 133 -2.00 -16.35 7.73
CA ALA A 133 -1.24 -15.84 6.59
C ALA A 133 -2.16 -15.45 5.42
N ARG A 134 -3.28 -16.14 5.22
CA ARG A 134 -4.29 -15.74 4.23
C ARG A 134 -4.89 -14.39 4.58
N LEU A 135 -5.26 -14.19 5.83
CA LEU A 135 -5.87 -12.96 6.33
C LEU A 135 -4.89 -11.79 6.25
N GLU A 136 -3.66 -12.00 6.69
CA GLU A 136 -2.59 -11.01 6.53
C GLU A 136 -2.38 -10.63 5.07
N ARG A 137 -2.37 -11.61 4.17
CA ARG A 137 -2.22 -11.36 2.73
C ARG A 137 -3.36 -10.51 2.17
N GLU A 138 -4.60 -10.74 2.60
CA GLU A 138 -5.76 -9.94 2.20
C GLU A 138 -5.68 -8.50 2.74
N MET A 139 -5.21 -8.33 3.98
CA MET A 139 -4.96 -7.00 4.56
C MET A 139 -3.86 -6.25 3.80
N VAL A 140 -2.72 -6.90 3.52
CA VAL A 140 -1.61 -6.31 2.76
C VAL A 140 -2.05 -5.95 1.35
N GLU A 141 -2.83 -6.80 0.69
CA GLU A 141 -3.41 -6.52 -0.62
C GLU A 141 -4.25 -5.25 -0.61
N ARG A 142 -5.12 -5.09 0.40
CA ARG A 142 -5.93 -3.88 0.55
C ARG A 142 -5.07 -2.66 0.90
N LEU A 143 -4.07 -2.79 1.76
CA LEU A 143 -3.13 -1.71 2.10
C LEU A 143 -2.38 -1.19 0.87
N ILE A 144 -1.93 -2.07 -0.02
CA ILE A 144 -1.28 -1.66 -1.28
C ILE A 144 -2.22 -0.74 -2.08
N ASP A 145 -3.49 -1.10 -2.21
CA ASP A 145 -4.46 -0.29 -2.94
C ASP A 145 -4.73 1.05 -2.24
N LEU A 146 -4.90 1.04 -0.92
CA LEU A 146 -5.10 2.26 -0.12
C LEU A 146 -3.93 3.25 -0.21
N VAL A 147 -2.70 2.73 -0.23
CA VAL A 147 -1.49 3.54 -0.38
C VAL A 147 -1.38 4.07 -1.82
N LEU A 148 -1.69 3.26 -2.84
CA LEU A 148 -1.75 3.73 -4.23
C LEU A 148 -2.80 4.84 -4.42
N TYR A 149 -3.96 4.71 -3.78
CA TYR A 149 -5.00 5.73 -3.82
C TYR A 149 -4.51 7.05 -3.24
N ARG A 150 -3.87 7.01 -2.07
CA ARG A 150 -3.28 8.20 -1.45
C ARG A 150 -2.19 8.81 -2.32
N LEU A 151 -1.27 8.00 -2.83
CA LEU A 151 -0.15 8.45 -3.68
C LEU A 151 -0.63 9.22 -4.90
N HIS A 152 -1.74 8.78 -5.50
CA HIS A 152 -2.31 9.37 -6.71
C HIS A 152 -3.49 10.31 -6.46
N GLY A 153 -3.88 10.55 -5.20
CA GLY A 153 -5.00 11.43 -4.84
C GLY A 153 -6.37 10.91 -5.29
N ILE A 154 -6.54 9.59 -5.35
CA ILE A 154 -7.79 8.91 -5.70
C ILE A 154 -8.61 8.74 -4.42
N SER A 155 -9.89 9.10 -4.46
CA SER A 155 -10.83 8.82 -3.36
C SER A 155 -11.15 7.33 -3.29
N VAL A 156 -11.12 6.75 -2.09
CA VAL A 156 -11.46 5.33 -1.85
C VAL A 156 -12.86 5.02 -2.42
N ASP A 157 -13.86 5.84 -2.12
CA ASP A 157 -15.22 5.65 -2.64
C ASP A 157 -15.29 5.68 -4.17
N ALA A 158 -14.49 6.53 -4.80
CA ALA A 158 -14.43 6.60 -6.27
C ALA A 158 -13.79 5.34 -6.86
N ALA A 159 -12.70 4.85 -6.26
CA ALA A 159 -12.06 3.62 -6.67
C ALA A 159 -12.99 2.41 -6.47
N SER A 160 -13.61 2.27 -5.29
CA SER A 160 -14.54 1.18 -4.98
C SER A 160 -15.71 1.13 -5.96
N ARG A 161 -16.30 2.29 -6.32
CA ARG A 161 -17.37 2.36 -7.34
C ARG A 161 -16.90 1.89 -8.71
N LEU A 162 -15.70 2.27 -9.13
CA LEU A 162 -15.13 1.85 -10.43
C LEU A 162 -14.80 0.36 -10.45
N GLU A 163 -14.32 -0.18 -9.34
CA GLU A 163 -14.02 -1.61 -9.20
C GLU A 163 -15.28 -2.47 -9.20
N LEU A 164 -16.37 -2.01 -8.58
CA LEU A 164 -17.69 -2.65 -8.65
C LEU A 164 -18.22 -2.64 -10.08
N ALA A 165 -18.20 -1.49 -10.76
CA ALA A 165 -18.67 -1.37 -12.14
C ALA A 165 -17.87 -2.24 -13.11
N GLY A 166 -16.56 -2.39 -12.91
CA GLY A 166 -15.70 -3.22 -13.75
C GLY A 166 -15.74 -4.73 -13.46
N ARG A 167 -16.51 -5.20 -12.46
CA ARG A 167 -16.76 -6.63 -12.20
C ARG A 167 -18.04 -7.14 -12.88
N ASP A 168 -18.90 -6.24 -13.34
CA ASP A 168 -20.19 -6.55 -13.96
C ASP A 168 -20.12 -6.61 -15.52
N ASP A 169 -18.95 -6.36 -16.10
CA ASP A 169 -18.62 -6.48 -17.54
C ASP A 169 -17.76 -7.73 -17.82
#